data_AF-A0A7S3MY99-F1
#
_entry.id   AF-A0A7S3MY99-F1
#
_cell.length_a   1.000
_cell.length_b   1.000
_cell.length_c   1.000
_cell.angle_alpha   90.00
_cell.angle_beta   90.00
_cell.angle_gamma   90.00
#
_symmetry.space_group_name_H-M   'P 1'
#
loop_
_entity.id
_entity.type
_entity.pdbx_description
1 polymer ?
#
loop_
_entity_poly.entity_id
_entity_poly.type
_entity_poly.pdbx_seq_one_letter_code
_entity_poly.pdbx_strand_id
1 'polypeptide(L)'
;WDLLVWLSQSYLVWAFFYVQLHLSTYMIFMYIMCEPYMKHQHNKQVENKFKPFKRVDVDQWGIFKCFPFYITFWPRALIIAANGLFYICMVRLLMFGADSEKAGAEASRRSRLRYRLVRMLSLFQIKVVTLLAGIYKINVNRISDGEGDYKQWLGPDWKPEWQ
;
A
#
# COMPACT_ATOMS: atom_id res chain seq x y z
N TRP A 1 -24.09 -43.17 -6.82
CA TRP A 1 -22.99 -43.10 -5.84
C TRP A 1 -21.69 -42.70 -6.53
N ASP A 2 -21.35 -43.32 -7.67
CA ASP A 2 -20.14 -43.01 -8.45
C ASP A 2 -20.04 -41.57 -8.96
N LEU A 3 -21.16 -40.96 -9.38
CA LEU A 3 -21.20 -39.55 -9.81
C LEU A 3 -20.80 -38.59 -8.66
N LEU A 4 -21.25 -38.85 -7.43
CA LEU A 4 -20.93 -38.02 -6.28
C LEU A 4 -19.45 -38.15 -5.88
N VAL A 5 -18.90 -39.36 -5.95
CA VAL A 5 -17.48 -39.62 -5.72
C VAL A 5 -16.63 -38.92 -6.78
N TRP A 6 -16.99 -39.03 -8.06
CA TRP A 6 -16.29 -38.38 -9.16
C TRP A 6 -16.33 -36.84 -9.05
N LEU A 7 -17.49 -36.26 -8.72
CA LEU A 7 -17.63 -34.83 -8.48
C LEU A 7 -16.79 -34.36 -7.28
N SER A 8 -16.75 -35.15 -6.20
CA SER A 8 -15.96 -34.81 -5.01
C SER A 8 -14.44 -34.84 -5.28
N GLN A 9 -13.96 -35.85 -6.02
CA GLN A 9 -12.55 -35.96 -6.41
C GLN A 9 -12.16 -34.83 -7.36
N SER A 10 -13.02 -34.53 -8.34
CA SER A 10 -12.81 -33.40 -9.25
C SER A 10 -12.72 -32.07 -8.49
N TYR A 11 -13.63 -31.84 -7.54
CA TYR A 11 -13.62 -30.64 -6.71
C TYR A 11 -12.32 -30.50 -5.89
N LEU A 12 -11.85 -31.58 -5.26
CA LEU A 12 -10.62 -31.57 -4.48
C LEU A 12 -9.38 -31.23 -5.34
N VAL A 13 -9.32 -31.78 -6.55
CA VAL A 13 -8.25 -31.47 -7.51
C VAL A 13 -8.29 -29.98 -7.88
N TRP A 14 -9.47 -29.44 -8.19
CA TRP A 14 -9.63 -28.01 -8.48
C TRP A 14 -9.28 -27.11 -7.30
N ALA A 15 -9.70 -27.47 -6.09
CA ALA A 15 -9.37 -26.73 -4.87
C ALA A 15 -7.86 -26.72 -4.60
N PHE A 16 -7.17 -27.84 -4.82
CA PHE A 16 -5.73 -27.93 -4.69
C PHE A 16 -5.01 -27.00 -5.68
N PHE A 17 -5.36 -27.05 -6.97
CA PHE A 17 -4.78 -26.16 -7.98
C PHE A 17 -5.07 -24.68 -7.70
N TYR A 18 -6.27 -24.37 -7.21
CA TYR A 18 -6.65 -23.01 -6.81
C TYR A 18 -5.74 -22.50 -5.68
N VAL A 19 -5.59 -23.27 -4.60
CA VAL A 19 -4.72 -22.89 -3.47
C VAL A 19 -3.27 -22.75 -3.92
N GLN A 20 -2.77 -23.69 -4.73
CA GLN A 20 -1.40 -23.65 -5.23
C GLN A 20 -1.14 -22.41 -6.10
N LEU A 21 -2.04 -22.10 -7.05
CA LEU A 21 -1.92 -20.92 -7.90
C LEU A 21 -1.83 -19.65 -7.07
N HIS A 22 -2.72 -19.50 -6.09
CA HIS A 22 -2.77 -18.37 -5.19
C HIS A 22 -1.51 -18.20 -4.33
N LEU A 23 -1.00 -19.32 -3.79
CA LEU A 23 0.23 -19.33 -3.01
C LEU A 23 1.43 -18.93 -3.89
N SER A 24 1.56 -19.55 -5.07
CA SER A 24 2.68 -19.28 -5.98
C SER A 24 2.70 -17.85 -6.49
N THR A 25 1.55 -17.28 -6.89
CA THR A 25 1.50 -15.89 -7.36
C THR A 25 1.77 -14.89 -6.24
N TYR A 26 1.29 -15.16 -5.02
CA TYR A 26 1.60 -14.35 -3.86
C TYR A 26 3.11 -14.36 -3.56
N MET A 27 3.74 -15.54 -3.57
CA MET A 27 5.17 -15.68 -3.32
C MET A 27 5.98 -14.93 -4.38
N ILE A 28 5.63 -15.06 -5.66
CA ILE A 28 6.27 -14.28 -6.74
C ILE A 28 6.13 -12.77 -6.48
N PHE A 29 4.93 -12.30 -6.15
CA PHE A 29 4.69 -10.89 -5.87
C PHE A 29 5.55 -10.39 -4.69
N MET A 30 5.53 -11.09 -3.55
CA MET A 30 6.29 -10.67 -2.38
C MET A 30 7.80 -10.77 -2.58
N TYR A 31 8.29 -11.84 -3.19
CA TYR A 31 9.73 -12.11 -3.25
C TYR A 31 10.44 -11.49 -4.44
N ILE A 32 9.73 -11.19 -5.53
CA ILE A 32 10.31 -10.56 -6.71
C ILE A 32 9.93 -9.08 -6.76
N MET A 33 8.64 -8.76 -6.67
CA MET A 33 8.19 -7.37 -6.83
C MET A 33 8.45 -6.54 -5.57
N CYS A 34 8.37 -7.15 -4.39
CA CYS A 34 8.61 -6.47 -3.13
C CYS A 34 10.03 -6.61 -2.57
N GLU A 35 10.91 -7.39 -3.22
CA GLU A 35 12.32 -7.57 -2.84
C GLU A 35 13.05 -6.25 -2.54
N PRO A 36 12.96 -5.22 -3.40
CA PRO A 36 13.70 -3.98 -3.19
C PRO A 36 13.32 -3.26 -1.89
N TYR A 37 12.08 -3.46 -1.43
CA TYR A 37 11.58 -2.87 -0.20
C TYR A 37 11.94 -3.67 1.07
N MET A 38 12.28 -4.95 0.92
CA MET A 38 12.63 -5.85 2.04
C MET A 38 14.15 -6.03 2.20
N LYS A 39 14.96 -5.74 1.17
CA LYS A 39 16.41 -5.98 1.12
C LYS A 39 17.21 -5.44 2.32
N HIS A 40 16.78 -4.34 2.93
CA HIS A 40 17.50 -3.69 4.03
C HIS A 40 16.88 -3.91 5.41
N GLN A 41 15.78 -4.66 5.50
CA GLN A 41 15.01 -4.84 6.74
C GLN A 41 15.82 -5.48 7.87
N HIS A 42 16.83 -6.29 7.53
CA HIS A 42 17.65 -7.02 8.51
C HIS A 42 19.06 -6.45 8.67
N ASN A 43 19.38 -5.32 8.03
CA ASN A 43 20.67 -4.67 8.20
C ASN A 43 20.68 -3.79 9.45
N LYS A 44 21.13 -4.35 10.58
CA LYS A 44 21.21 -3.68 11.88
C LYS A 44 22.01 -2.36 11.85
N GLN A 45 23.03 -2.24 11.00
CA GLN A 45 23.82 -1.02 10.89
C GLN A 45 23.01 0.13 10.25
N VAL A 46 22.28 -0.17 9.17
CA VAL A 46 21.40 0.79 8.50
C VAL A 46 20.22 1.16 9.39
N GLU A 47 19.64 0.17 10.09
CA GLU A 47 18.52 0.37 11.01
C GLU A 47 18.88 1.31 12.16
N ASN A 48 20.06 1.15 12.76
CA ASN A 48 20.51 2.03 13.83
C ASN A 48 20.81 3.45 13.35
N LYS A 49 21.40 3.59 12.14
CA LYS A 49 21.73 4.89 11.55
C LYS A 49 20.48 5.68 11.15
N PHE A 50 19.47 5.01 10.61
CA PHE A 50 18.24 5.63 10.10
C PHE A 50 17.01 5.24 10.91
N LYS A 51 17.18 5.03 12.23
CA LYS A 51 16.12 4.60 13.14
C LYS A 51 14.82 5.41 13.02
N PRO A 52 14.84 6.75 12.83
CA PRO A 52 13.62 7.53 12.63
C PRO A 52 12.85 7.22 11.35
N PHE A 53 13.54 6.72 10.33
CA PHE A 53 12.97 6.36 9.04
C PHE A 53 12.67 4.86 8.96
N LYS A 54 12.81 4.13 10.07
CA LYS A 54 12.52 2.71 10.11
C LYS A 54 11.04 2.49 9.75
N ARG A 55 10.84 1.72 8.68
CA ARG A 55 9.53 1.31 8.21
C ARG A 55 9.00 0.13 9.02
N VAL A 56 8.21 0.43 10.04
CA VAL A 56 7.54 -0.59 10.89
C VAL A 56 6.48 -1.38 10.12
N ASP A 57 5.98 -0.84 9.01
CA ASP A 57 4.99 -1.50 8.15
C ASP A 57 5.57 -2.72 7.43
N VAL A 58 6.85 -2.70 7.05
CA VAL A 58 7.52 -3.82 6.38
C VAL A 58 7.75 -5.00 7.36
N ASP A 59 7.87 -4.74 8.67
CA ASP A 59 7.91 -5.78 9.72
C ASP A 59 6.60 -6.59 9.84
N GLN A 60 5.54 -6.10 9.21
CA GLN A 60 4.27 -6.82 9.14
C GLN A 60 4.16 -7.71 7.89
N TRP A 61 5.08 -7.62 6.92
CA TRP A 61 5.02 -8.33 5.64
C TRP A 61 5.57 -9.78 5.72
N GLY A 62 5.62 -10.36 6.92
CA GLY A 62 6.11 -11.72 7.10
C GLY A 62 5.16 -12.75 6.50
N ILE A 63 5.70 -13.76 5.81
CA ILE A 63 4.94 -14.86 5.18
C ILE A 63 3.84 -15.36 6.12
N PHE A 64 4.21 -15.77 7.34
CA PHE A 64 3.27 -16.39 8.28
C PHE A 64 2.12 -15.47 8.70
N LYS A 65 2.36 -14.15 8.82
CA LYS A 65 1.31 -13.19 9.17
C LYS A 65 0.34 -12.96 8.02
N CYS A 66 0.81 -13.10 6.80
CA CYS A 66 0.02 -12.92 5.59
C CYS A 66 -0.66 -14.22 5.10
N PHE A 67 -0.35 -15.37 5.69
CA PHE A 67 -0.88 -16.69 5.31
C PHE A 67 -2.39 -16.77 5.07
N PRO A 68 -3.28 -16.28 5.96
CA PRO A 68 -4.72 -16.35 5.73
C PRO A 68 -5.18 -15.54 4.52
N PHE A 69 -4.33 -14.65 4.02
CA PHE A 69 -4.64 -13.80 2.88
C PHE A 69 -4.22 -14.44 1.54
N TYR A 70 -3.44 -15.51 1.51
CA TYR A 70 -2.93 -16.11 0.26
C TYR A 70 -4.07 -16.59 -0.64
N ILE A 71 -5.01 -17.32 -0.06
CA ILE A 71 -6.18 -17.88 -0.74
C ILE A 71 -7.08 -16.78 -1.32
N THR A 72 -7.00 -15.54 -0.81
CA THR A 72 -7.78 -14.41 -1.31
C THR A 72 -6.96 -13.44 -2.16
N PHE A 73 -5.75 -13.80 -2.60
CA PHE A 73 -4.87 -12.93 -3.38
C PHE A 73 -5.55 -12.38 -4.65
N TRP A 74 -6.02 -13.24 -5.55
CA TRP A 74 -6.63 -12.81 -6.82
C TRP A 74 -7.90 -11.94 -6.64
N PRO A 75 -8.88 -12.32 -5.79
CA PRO A 75 -10.00 -11.44 -5.46
C PRO A 75 -9.57 -10.06 -4.97
N ARG A 76 -8.55 -9.98 -4.09
CA ARG A 76 -8.03 -8.69 -3.59
C ARG A 76 -7.30 -7.91 -4.69
N ALA A 77 -6.51 -8.59 -5.51
CA ALA A 77 -5.82 -7.98 -6.66
C ALA A 77 -6.83 -7.35 -7.64
N LEU A 78 -7.94 -8.04 -7.91
CA LEU A 78 -9.03 -7.51 -8.75
C LEU A 78 -9.71 -6.29 -8.10
N ILE A 79 -10.01 -6.33 -6.80
CA ILE A 79 -10.58 -5.19 -6.07
C ILE A 79 -9.65 -3.97 -6.18
N ILE A 80 -8.34 -4.19 -6.03
CA ILE A 80 -7.35 -3.11 -6.10
C ILE A 80 -7.18 -2.58 -7.51
N ALA A 81 -7.18 -3.45 -8.52
CA ALA A 81 -7.13 -3.04 -9.92
C ALA A 81 -8.37 -2.20 -10.27
N ALA A 82 -9.57 -2.66 -9.90
CA ALA A 82 -10.81 -1.93 -10.09
C ALA A 82 -10.83 -0.58 -9.36
N ASN A 83 -10.39 -0.56 -8.09
CA ASN A 83 -10.30 0.68 -7.32
C ASN A 83 -9.23 1.64 -7.88
N GLY A 84 -8.12 1.11 -8.40
CA GLY A 84 -7.07 1.88 -9.06
C GLY A 84 -7.57 2.55 -10.35
N LEU A 85 -8.32 1.81 -11.18
CA LEU A 85 -8.98 2.37 -12.35
C LEU A 85 -10.00 3.45 -11.97
N PHE A 86 -10.84 3.18 -10.97
CA PHE A 86 -11.78 4.16 -10.44
C PHE A 86 -11.06 5.43 -9.94
N TYR A 87 -9.98 5.28 -9.18
CA TYR A 87 -9.17 6.38 -8.68
C TYR A 87 -8.60 7.22 -9.84
N ILE A 88 -8.01 6.58 -10.86
CA ILE A 88 -7.47 7.27 -12.03
C ILE A 88 -8.56 8.07 -12.74
N CYS A 89 -9.72 7.45 -12.99
CA CYS A 89 -10.87 8.12 -13.60
C CYS A 89 -11.33 9.32 -12.78
N MET A 90 -11.49 9.16 -11.46
CA MET A 90 -11.93 10.25 -10.58
C MET A 90 -10.93 11.39 -10.52
N VAL A 91 -9.62 11.11 -10.41
CA VAL A 91 -8.60 12.16 -10.41
C VAL A 91 -8.57 12.89 -11.76
N ARG A 92 -8.68 12.17 -12.88
CA ARG A 92 -8.77 12.79 -14.21
C ARG A 92 -9.97 13.70 -14.35
N LEU A 93 -11.14 13.28 -13.87
CA LEU A 93 -12.35 14.11 -13.86
C LEU A 93 -12.20 15.35 -12.96
N LEU A 94 -11.61 15.20 -11.78
CA LEU A 94 -11.40 16.31 -10.84
C LEU A 94 -10.36 17.32 -11.34
N MET A 95 -9.39 16.88 -12.12
CA MET A 95 -8.38 17.72 -12.75
C MET A 95 -8.80 18.25 -14.12
N PHE A 96 -9.95 17.84 -14.66
CA PHE A 96 -10.44 18.32 -15.95
C PHE A 96 -10.73 19.83 -15.88
N GLY A 97 -10.19 20.58 -16.84
CA GLY A 97 -10.30 22.04 -16.87
C GLY A 97 -9.62 22.75 -15.71
N ALA A 98 -8.58 22.14 -15.13
CA ALA A 98 -7.65 22.82 -14.22
C ALA A 98 -6.58 23.59 -15.01
N ASP A 99 -7.00 24.48 -15.92
CA ASP A 99 -6.07 25.37 -16.62
C ASP A 99 -5.68 26.53 -15.70
N SER A 100 -4.37 26.73 -15.55
CA SER A 100 -3.73 27.50 -14.48
C SER A 100 -3.80 29.03 -14.61
N GLU A 101 -4.60 29.60 -15.53
CA GLU A 101 -4.49 31.03 -15.86
C GLU A 101 -5.58 31.95 -15.28
N LYS A 102 -6.72 31.44 -14.82
CA LYS A 102 -7.82 32.31 -14.35
C LYS A 102 -7.88 32.39 -12.83
N ALA A 103 -6.91 33.08 -12.25
CA ALA A 103 -6.81 33.33 -10.81
C ALA A 103 -7.80 34.41 -10.33
N GLY A 104 -8.94 33.95 -9.77
CA GLY A 104 -9.82 34.73 -8.91
C GLY A 104 -10.17 33.96 -7.64
N ALA A 105 -10.88 34.58 -6.69
CA ALA A 105 -11.26 33.96 -5.40
C ALA A 105 -12.05 32.63 -5.56
N GLU A 106 -12.83 32.49 -6.63
CA GLU A 106 -13.54 31.24 -6.95
C GLU A 106 -12.63 30.12 -7.44
N ALA A 107 -11.57 30.43 -8.19
CA ALA A 107 -10.57 29.45 -8.61
C ALA A 107 -9.81 28.91 -7.39
N SER A 108 -9.52 29.76 -6.41
CA SER A 108 -8.96 29.37 -5.10
C SER A 108 -9.89 28.44 -4.30
N ARG A 109 -11.21 28.67 -4.31
CA ARG A 109 -12.17 27.80 -3.60
C ARG A 109 -12.40 26.47 -4.34
N ARG A 110 -12.55 26.49 -5.66
CA ARG A 110 -12.64 25.26 -6.50
C ARG A 110 -11.37 24.43 -6.42
N SER A 111 -10.20 25.07 -6.41
CA SER A 111 -8.90 24.42 -6.20
C SER A 111 -8.81 23.73 -4.83
N ARG A 112 -9.26 24.39 -3.75
CA ARG A 112 -9.29 23.79 -2.41
C ARG A 112 -10.23 22.58 -2.29
N LEU A 113 -11.41 22.63 -2.90
CA LEU A 113 -12.34 21.49 -2.89
C LEU A 113 -11.77 20.31 -3.69
N ARG A 114 -11.26 20.56 -4.90
CA ARG A 114 -10.59 19.55 -5.73
C ARG A 114 -9.42 18.91 -4.98
N TYR A 115 -8.56 19.73 -4.37
CA TYR A 115 -7.45 19.25 -3.56
C TYR A 115 -7.91 18.36 -2.40
N ARG A 116 -8.96 18.76 -1.67
CA ARG A 116 -9.52 17.93 -0.58
C ARG A 116 -10.06 16.61 -1.10
N LEU A 117 -10.80 16.61 -2.21
CA LEU A 117 -11.35 15.39 -2.82
C LEU A 117 -10.25 14.46 -3.31
N VAL A 118 -9.26 14.98 -4.03
CA VAL A 118 -8.09 14.20 -4.46
C VAL A 118 -7.36 13.63 -3.26
N ARG A 119 -7.09 14.43 -2.21
CA ARG A 119 -6.43 13.96 -1.00
C ARG A 119 -7.21 12.82 -0.33
N MET A 120 -8.53 12.94 -0.19
CA MET A 120 -9.37 11.89 0.39
C MET A 120 -9.31 10.61 -0.45
N LEU A 121 -9.43 10.73 -1.77
CA LEU A 121 -9.34 9.59 -2.69
C LEU A 121 -7.96 8.92 -2.65
N SER A 122 -6.88 9.69 -2.59
CA SER A 122 -5.52 9.14 -2.50
C SER A 122 -5.29 8.41 -1.17
N LEU A 123 -5.77 8.96 -0.05
CA LEU A 123 -5.68 8.29 1.25
C LEU A 123 -6.50 7.00 1.28
N PHE A 124 -7.69 6.99 0.67
CA PHE A 124 -8.49 5.79 0.53
C PHE A 124 -7.80 4.75 -0.36
N GLN A 125 -7.24 5.15 -1.50
CA GLN A 125 -6.50 4.27 -2.39
C GLN A 125 -5.31 3.59 -1.68
N ILE A 126 -4.53 4.34 -0.91
CA ILE A 126 -3.40 3.79 -0.13
C ILE A 126 -3.88 2.74 0.88
N LYS A 127 -5.02 2.98 1.57
CA LYS A 127 -5.62 2.00 2.47
C LYS A 127 -6.04 0.72 1.73
N VAL A 128 -6.60 0.84 0.54
CA VAL A 128 -7.02 -0.32 -0.26
C VAL A 128 -5.82 -1.10 -0.81
N VAL A 129 -4.76 -0.42 -1.26
CA VAL A 129 -3.53 -1.09 -1.72
C VAL A 129 -2.83 -1.83 -0.57
N THR A 130 -2.84 -1.27 0.64
CA THR A 130 -2.20 -1.91 1.80
C THR A 130 -2.92 -3.18 2.26
N LEU A 131 -4.21 -3.34 1.94
CA LEU A 131 -4.93 -4.62 2.08
C LEU A 131 -4.37 -5.73 1.17
N LEU A 132 -3.74 -5.43 0.03
CA LEU A 132 -3.09 -6.44 -0.82
C LEU A 132 -1.99 -7.16 -0.05
N ALA A 133 -1.18 -6.38 0.65
CA ALA A 133 -0.06 -6.84 1.45
C ALA A 133 -0.52 -7.56 2.74
N GLY A 134 -1.82 -7.66 3.00
CA GLY A 134 -2.36 -8.26 4.23
C GLY A 134 -2.19 -7.36 5.44
N ILE A 135 -1.86 -6.07 5.24
CA ILE A 135 -1.70 -5.10 6.31
C ILE A 135 -3.08 -4.55 6.65
N TYR A 136 -3.68 -5.06 7.72
CA TYR A 136 -4.94 -4.53 8.22
C TYR A 136 -4.75 -3.29 9.12
N LYS A 137 -3.52 -3.05 9.63
CA LYS A 137 -3.22 -1.95 10.53
C LYS A 137 -1.80 -1.42 10.34
N ILE A 138 -1.69 -0.23 9.74
CA ILE A 138 -0.44 0.51 9.67
C ILE A 138 -0.28 1.29 10.98
N ASN A 139 0.57 0.79 11.88
CA ASN A 139 1.01 1.57 13.02
C ASN A 139 2.08 2.54 12.53
N VAL A 140 1.68 3.77 12.22
CA VAL A 140 2.62 4.84 11.93
C VAL A 140 3.13 5.35 13.28
N ASN A 141 4.23 4.78 13.76
CA ASN A 141 5.01 5.40 14.82
C ASN A 141 5.70 6.62 14.21
N ARG A 142 4.96 7.73 14.06
CA ARG A 142 5.62 9.03 13.91
C ARG A 142 6.27 9.30 15.25
N ILE A 143 7.55 9.68 15.26
CA ILE A 143 8.15 10.28 16.45
C ILE A 143 7.30 11.53 16.72
N SER A 144 6.42 11.40 17.70
CA SER A 144 5.25 12.25 17.88
C SER A 144 5.55 13.33 18.90
N ASP A 145 6.51 14.19 18.58
CA ASP A 145 6.83 15.32 19.47
C ASP A 145 6.55 16.64 18.75
N GLY A 146 5.51 16.71 17.90
CA GLY A 146 4.92 17.95 17.37
C GLY A 146 5.80 18.86 16.48
N GLU A 147 7.12 18.73 16.56
CA GLU A 147 8.15 19.55 15.94
C GLU A 147 9.30 18.71 15.37
N GLY A 148 9.20 17.37 15.46
CA GLY A 148 10.01 16.40 14.74
C GLY A 148 11.49 16.72 14.71
N ASP A 149 12.14 16.94 15.86
CA ASP A 149 13.56 17.21 15.89
C ASP A 149 14.36 15.92 15.65
N TYR A 150 14.78 15.72 14.40
CA TYR A 150 15.61 14.59 14.02
C TYR A 150 17.11 14.83 14.31
N LYS A 151 17.50 15.92 14.98
CA LYS A 151 18.91 16.28 15.30
C LYS A 151 19.71 15.14 15.87
N GLN A 152 19.11 14.34 16.77
CA GLN A 152 19.77 13.22 17.41
C GLN A 152 20.27 12.16 16.40
N TRP A 153 19.62 12.02 15.24
CA TRP A 153 19.96 11.00 14.24
C TRP A 153 20.53 11.57 12.94
N LEU A 154 20.13 12.78 12.57
CA LEU A 154 20.50 13.43 11.31
C LEU A 154 21.56 14.52 11.49
N GLY A 155 21.91 14.88 12.72
CA GLY A 155 22.83 15.98 13.02
C GLY A 155 22.15 17.35 13.00
N PRO A 156 22.90 18.42 13.31
CA PRO A 156 22.37 19.78 13.42
C PRO A 156 21.75 20.30 12.10
N ASP A 157 22.26 19.86 10.95
CA ASP A 157 21.91 20.39 9.62
C ASP A 157 20.64 19.78 9.02
N TRP A 158 19.89 18.98 9.77
CA TRP A 158 18.77 18.21 9.21
C TRP A 158 17.59 19.07 8.77
N LYS A 159 17.40 20.24 9.40
CA LYS A 159 16.28 21.15 9.13
C LYS A 159 16.77 22.25 8.20
N PRO A 160 16.16 22.45 7.03
CA PRO A 160 16.54 23.57 6.16
C PRO A 160 16.21 24.88 6.87
N GLU A 161 17.22 25.71 7.10
CA GLU A 161 17.06 27.10 7.49
C GLU A 161 16.79 27.92 6.23
N TRP A 162 15.56 28.42 6.10
CA TRP A 162 15.21 29.34 5.03
C TRP A 162 15.50 30.76 5.53
N GLN A 163 16.51 31.41 4.95
CA GLN A 163 16.79 32.84 5.13
C GLN A 163 15.92 33.68 4.20
#